data_AF-A0ABD5YFU9-F1
#
_entry.id   AF-A0ABD5YFU9-F1
#
_cell.length_a   1.000
_cell.length_b   1.000
_cell.length_c   1.000
_cell.angle_alpha   90.00
_cell.angle_beta   90.00
_cell.angle_gamma   90.00
#
_symmetry.space_group_name_H-M   'P 1'
#
loop_
_entity.id
_entity.type
_entity.pdbx_description
1 polymer ?
#
loop_
_entity_poly.entity_id
_entity_poly.type
_entity_poly.pdbx_seq_one_letter_code
_entity_poly.pdbx_strand_id
1 'polypeptide(L)'
;MSSTTATLQDVASVDDFLNVAATETVPLFEHLDFEFLLEYDVFAPSKRGRTRVHEPPDLFCGFLHCYYENVYGTRPVTRELQHSLVWYYYGLDKPPSRDTVDRFLTDLEHVVDDVFDRLVEQAAAR
;
A
#
# COMPACT_ATOMS: atom_id res chain seq x y z
N MET A 1 16.08 -8.86 25.82
CA MET A 1 15.51 -9.61 24.68
C MET A 1 16.26 -9.16 23.45
N SER A 2 16.87 -10.09 22.71
CA SER A 2 17.64 -9.78 21.52
C SER A 2 16.70 -9.41 20.38
N SER A 3 16.80 -8.18 19.88
CA SER A 3 16.21 -7.79 18.61
C SER A 3 17.15 -8.30 17.51
N THR A 4 16.76 -9.35 16.82
CA THR A 4 17.45 -9.82 15.62
C THR A 4 17.04 -8.88 14.48
N THR A 5 17.86 -7.88 14.20
CA THR A 5 17.71 -7.05 13.00
C THR A 5 18.11 -7.91 11.81
N ALA A 6 17.14 -8.54 11.15
CA ALA A 6 17.37 -9.14 9.84
C ALA A 6 17.59 -8.00 8.86
N THR A 7 18.85 -7.80 8.48
CA THR A 7 19.22 -6.89 7.40
C THR A 7 18.56 -7.41 6.14
N LEU A 8 17.72 -6.57 5.50
CA LEU A 8 17.15 -6.85 4.18
C LEU A 8 18.32 -7.22 3.26
N GLN A 9 18.30 -8.44 2.74
CA GLN A 9 19.35 -8.92 1.84
C GLN A 9 19.30 -8.08 0.57
N ASP A 10 20.47 -7.72 0.02
CA ASP A 10 20.63 -6.95 -1.23
C ASP A 10 19.79 -7.56 -2.36
N VAL A 11 18.75 -6.85 -2.81
CA VAL A 11 17.75 -7.37 -3.76
C VAL A 11 17.94 -6.75 -5.13
N ALA A 12 18.18 -7.59 -6.14
CA ALA A 12 18.57 -7.16 -7.49
C ALA A 12 17.39 -6.87 -8.45
N SER A 13 16.13 -7.14 -8.06
CA SER A 13 14.94 -6.87 -8.88
C SER A 13 13.66 -6.62 -8.08
N VAL A 14 12.68 -5.96 -8.71
CA VAL A 14 11.34 -5.70 -8.14
C VAL A 14 10.61 -7.00 -7.81
N ASP A 15 10.74 -8.04 -8.64
CA ASP A 15 10.11 -9.35 -8.38
C ASP A 15 10.74 -10.06 -7.16
N ASP A 16 12.05 -9.94 -6.98
CA ASP A 16 12.73 -10.50 -5.80
C ASP A 16 12.34 -9.75 -4.54
N PHE A 17 12.14 -8.43 -4.63
CA PHE A 17 11.67 -7.60 -3.53
C PHE A 17 10.25 -8.00 -3.11
N LEU A 18 9.37 -8.18 -4.11
CA LEU A 18 8.00 -8.65 -3.89
C LEU A 18 7.95 -10.09 -3.38
N ASN A 19 8.90 -10.97 -3.75
CA ASN A 19 9.02 -12.32 -3.20
C ASN A 19 9.54 -12.36 -1.76
N VAL A 20 10.40 -11.42 -1.35
CA VAL A 20 10.75 -11.26 0.07
C VAL A 20 9.55 -10.70 0.83
N ALA A 21 8.82 -9.74 0.25
CA ALA A 21 7.55 -9.21 0.78
C ALA A 21 6.49 -10.31 0.94
N ALA A 22 6.45 -11.26 0.02
CA ALA A 22 5.48 -12.36 -0.06
C ALA A 22 5.48 -13.28 1.17
N THR A 23 6.68 -13.59 1.68
CA THR A 23 6.87 -14.47 2.83
C THR A 23 6.59 -13.78 4.18
N GLU A 24 6.66 -12.45 4.21
CA GLU A 24 6.58 -11.63 5.41
C GLU A 24 6.06 -10.21 5.04
N THR A 25 4.78 -10.09 4.63
CA THR A 25 4.19 -8.80 4.20
C THR A 25 4.14 -7.77 5.33
N VAL A 26 4.10 -8.22 6.59
CA VAL A 26 4.11 -7.35 7.78
C VAL A 26 5.51 -6.74 8.01
N PRO A 27 6.62 -7.52 8.04
CA PRO A 27 7.99 -6.98 8.14
C PRO A 27 8.38 -6.00 7.04
N LEU A 28 7.86 -6.16 5.82
CA LEU A 28 8.27 -5.29 4.72
C LEU A 28 7.65 -3.89 4.80
N PHE A 29 6.42 -3.78 5.30
CA PHE A 29 5.78 -2.50 5.60
C PHE A 29 6.40 -1.79 6.82
N GLU A 30 7.02 -2.51 7.75
CA GLU A 30 7.80 -1.91 8.85
C GLU A 30 9.11 -1.24 8.37
N HIS A 31 9.53 -1.51 7.13
CA HIS A 31 10.77 -1.00 6.55
C HIS A 31 10.56 -0.01 5.40
N LEU A 32 9.33 0.15 4.93
CA LEU A 32 8.96 1.14 3.94
C LEU A 32 8.25 2.31 4.61
N ASP A 33 8.61 3.51 4.22
CA ASP A 33 7.83 4.69 4.54
C ASP A 33 6.79 4.90 3.44
N PHE A 34 5.53 5.00 3.83
CA PHE A 34 4.41 5.30 2.94
C PHE A 34 3.87 6.73 3.13
N GLU A 35 4.34 7.49 4.13
CA GLU A 35 3.90 8.88 4.37
C GLU A 35 4.18 9.77 3.16
N PHE A 36 5.17 9.44 2.33
CA PHE A 36 5.43 10.16 1.09
C PHE A 36 4.23 10.20 0.13
N LEU A 37 3.27 9.27 0.25
CA LEU A 37 2.04 9.33 -0.54
C LEU A 37 1.24 10.61 -0.26
N LEU A 38 1.39 11.21 0.92
CA LEU A 38 0.74 12.48 1.27
C LEU A 38 1.30 13.68 0.49
N GLU A 39 2.44 13.52 -0.17
CA GLU A 39 3.08 14.57 -0.99
C GLU A 39 2.42 14.71 -2.37
N TYR A 40 1.66 13.71 -2.84
CA TYR A 40 1.02 13.79 -4.15
C TYR A 40 -0.34 14.51 -4.09
N ASP A 41 -0.47 15.55 -4.92
CA ASP A 41 -1.69 16.35 -5.03
C ASP A 41 -2.94 15.53 -5.40
N VAL A 42 -2.78 14.40 -6.12
CA VAL A 42 -3.92 13.51 -6.46
C VAL A 42 -4.58 12.95 -5.21
N PHE A 43 -3.83 12.77 -4.13
CA PHE A 43 -4.33 12.29 -2.85
C PHE A 43 -4.83 13.42 -1.93
N ALA A 44 -4.60 14.68 -2.27
CA ALA A 44 -5.10 15.79 -1.47
C ALA A 44 -6.65 15.78 -1.37
N PRO A 45 -7.22 16.23 -0.23
CA PRO A 45 -8.65 16.45 -0.12
C PRO A 45 -9.11 17.48 -1.16
N SER A 46 -10.20 17.20 -1.88
CA SER A 46 -10.72 18.18 -2.82
C SER A 46 -11.44 19.30 -2.08
N LYS A 47 -11.19 20.56 -2.47
CA LYS A 47 -11.73 21.77 -1.81
C LYS A 47 -13.26 21.80 -1.68
N ARG A 48 -13.98 21.00 -2.47
CA ARG A 48 -15.45 20.92 -2.49
C ARG A 48 -15.99 19.50 -2.27
N GLY A 49 -15.12 18.51 -2.11
CA GLY A 49 -15.54 17.11 -2.03
C GLY A 49 -15.59 16.58 -0.60
N ARG A 50 -15.96 15.31 -0.51
CA ARG A 50 -15.98 14.57 0.75
C ARG A 50 -14.54 14.40 1.25
N THR A 51 -14.37 14.63 2.55
CA THR A 51 -13.17 14.27 3.30
C THR A 51 -12.87 12.78 3.07
N ARG A 52 -11.59 12.45 2.81
CA ARG A 52 -11.17 11.06 2.71
C ARG A 52 -11.38 10.40 4.06
N VAL A 53 -11.94 9.19 4.03
CA VAL A 53 -12.26 8.43 5.24
C VAL A 53 -11.04 7.64 5.72
N HIS A 54 -10.14 7.32 4.80
CA HIS A 54 -8.91 6.60 5.03
C HIS A 54 -7.77 7.39 4.40
N GLU A 55 -6.62 7.38 5.06
CA GLU A 55 -5.43 8.02 4.53
C GLU A 55 -4.86 7.19 3.37
N PRO A 56 -4.19 7.83 2.39
CA PRO A 56 -3.59 7.14 1.25
C PRO A 56 -2.61 6.02 1.64
N PRO A 57 -1.72 6.18 2.64
CA PRO A 57 -0.82 5.11 3.09
C PRO A 57 -1.56 3.82 3.48
N ASP A 58 -2.62 3.92 4.29
CA ASP A 58 -3.37 2.76 4.77
C ASP A 58 -4.07 2.02 3.61
N LEU A 59 -4.65 2.78 2.68
CA LEU A 59 -5.28 2.21 1.49
C LEU A 59 -4.25 1.57 0.56
N PHE A 60 -3.04 2.11 0.49
CA PHE A 60 -1.96 1.57 -0.33
C PHE A 60 -1.45 0.24 0.23
N CYS A 61 -1.30 0.10 1.55
CA CYS A 61 -0.98 -1.18 2.18
C CYS A 61 -2.03 -2.25 1.85
N GLY A 62 -3.33 -1.90 1.95
CA GLY A 62 -4.41 -2.79 1.54
C GLY A 62 -4.36 -3.14 0.06
N PHE A 63 -4.01 -2.19 -0.81
CA PHE A 63 -3.83 -2.43 -2.24
C PHE A 63 -2.66 -3.39 -2.53
N LEU A 64 -1.50 -3.20 -1.90
CA LEU A 64 -0.35 -4.08 -2.08
C LEU A 64 -0.67 -5.52 -1.65
N HIS A 65 -1.43 -5.68 -0.57
CA HIS A 65 -1.95 -6.99 -0.20
C HIS A 65 -2.83 -7.60 -1.30
N CYS A 66 -3.81 -6.86 -1.82
CA CYS A 66 -4.64 -7.35 -2.92
C CYS A 66 -3.81 -7.67 -4.18
N TYR A 67 -2.81 -6.86 -4.49
CA TYR A 67 -1.90 -7.08 -5.60
C TYR A 67 -1.13 -8.40 -5.43
N TYR A 68 -0.61 -8.65 -4.22
CA TYR A 68 0.08 -9.89 -3.86
C TYR A 68 -0.83 -11.13 -3.96
N GLU A 69 -2.08 -11.02 -3.50
CA GLU A 69 -3.09 -12.08 -3.60
C GLU A 69 -3.70 -12.21 -5.01
N ASN A 70 -3.14 -11.53 -6.02
CA ASN A 70 -3.59 -11.56 -7.41
C ASN A 70 -5.06 -11.10 -7.57
N VAL A 71 -5.50 -10.16 -6.73
CA VAL A 71 -6.84 -9.57 -6.70
C VAL A 71 -6.82 -8.20 -7.36
N TYR A 72 -7.42 -8.10 -8.55
CA TYR A 72 -7.43 -6.86 -9.35
C TYR A 72 -8.82 -6.28 -9.60
N GLY A 73 -8.84 -4.96 -9.81
CA GLY A 73 -10.04 -4.20 -10.16
C GLY A 73 -10.88 -3.78 -8.94
N THR A 74 -11.64 -2.70 -9.09
CA THR A 74 -12.36 -2.07 -7.98
C THR A 74 -13.24 -3.05 -7.19
N ARG A 75 -14.02 -3.89 -7.87
CA ARG A 75 -14.98 -4.80 -7.21
C ARG A 75 -14.31 -5.93 -6.44
N PRO A 76 -13.35 -6.70 -7.02
CA PRO A 76 -12.60 -7.70 -6.26
C PRO A 76 -11.81 -7.10 -5.10
N VAL A 77 -11.09 -5.99 -5.32
CA VAL A 77 -10.33 -5.30 -4.24
C VAL A 77 -11.25 -4.87 -3.10
N THR A 78 -12.39 -4.24 -3.42
CA THR A 78 -13.37 -3.85 -2.38
C THR A 78 -13.86 -5.07 -1.59
N ARG A 79 -14.13 -6.20 -2.25
CA ARG A 79 -14.61 -7.40 -1.57
C ARG A 79 -13.54 -7.98 -0.66
N GLU A 80 -12.29 -8.03 -1.13
CA GLU A 80 -11.17 -8.51 -0.33
C GLU A 80 -11.01 -7.66 0.94
N LEU A 81 -10.88 -6.34 0.78
CA LEU A 81 -10.73 -5.40 1.89
C LEU A 81 -11.95 -5.33 2.83
N GLN A 82 -13.11 -5.84 2.43
CA GLN A 82 -14.30 -5.93 3.28
C GLN A 82 -14.48 -7.28 3.97
N HIS A 83 -13.98 -8.36 3.36
CA HIS A 83 -14.29 -9.73 3.78
C HIS A 83 -13.21 -10.31 4.71
N SER A 84 -11.95 -9.94 4.50
CA SER A 84 -10.85 -10.38 5.34
C SER A 84 -10.53 -9.32 6.40
N LEU A 85 -10.01 -9.73 7.56
CA LEU A 85 -9.49 -8.81 8.61
C LEU A 85 -8.28 -7.98 8.13
N VAL A 86 -7.95 -8.06 6.84
CA VAL A 86 -6.94 -7.30 6.10
C VAL A 86 -7.03 -5.81 6.39
N TRP A 87 -8.24 -5.22 6.40
CA TRP A 87 -8.38 -3.81 6.73
C TRP A 87 -7.87 -3.48 8.14
N TYR A 88 -8.08 -4.36 9.12
CA TYR A 88 -7.57 -4.19 10.48
C TYR A 88 -6.06 -4.38 10.56
N TYR A 89 -5.50 -5.35 9.81
CA TYR A 89 -4.06 -5.61 9.80
C TYR A 89 -3.25 -4.52 9.09
N TYR A 90 -3.85 -3.77 8.16
CA TYR A 90 -3.18 -2.72 7.39
C TYR A 90 -3.61 -1.31 7.81
N GLY A 91 -4.03 -1.13 9.06
CA GLY A 91 -4.18 0.19 9.67
C GLY A 91 -5.49 0.94 9.39
N LEU A 92 -6.45 0.34 8.68
CA LEU A 92 -7.74 0.97 8.43
C LEU A 92 -8.63 0.86 9.67
N ASP A 93 -9.26 1.96 10.08
CA ASP A 93 -10.21 1.97 11.21
C ASP A 93 -11.49 1.15 10.94
N LYS A 94 -11.84 0.97 9.66
CA LYS A 94 -13.04 0.27 9.20
C LYS A 94 -12.87 -0.21 7.76
N PRO A 95 -13.67 -1.18 7.28
CA PRO A 95 -13.58 -1.61 5.89
C PRO A 95 -13.92 -0.46 4.91
N PRO A 96 -13.13 -0.28 3.83
CA PRO A 96 -13.34 0.78 2.88
C PRO A 96 -14.59 0.51 2.02
N SER A 97 -15.24 1.60 1.60
CA SER A 97 -16.36 1.51 0.67
C SER A 97 -15.87 1.30 -0.77
N ARG A 98 -16.74 0.79 -1.65
CA ARG A 98 -16.41 0.70 -3.08
C ARG A 98 -15.99 2.04 -3.68
N ASP A 99 -16.69 3.12 -3.32
CA ASP A 99 -16.40 4.48 -3.80
C ASP A 99 -15.03 4.98 -3.32
N THR A 100 -14.66 4.64 -2.09
CA THR A 100 -13.32 4.90 -1.53
C THR A 100 -12.25 4.19 -2.34
N VAL A 101 -12.41 2.89 -2.59
CA VAL A 101 -11.45 2.09 -3.36
C VAL A 101 -11.35 2.60 -4.80
N ASP A 102 -12.48 2.86 -5.45
CA ASP A 102 -12.53 3.33 -6.84
C ASP A 102 -11.77 4.65 -7.01
N ARG A 103 -12.04 5.62 -6.12
CA ARG A 103 -11.36 6.91 -6.11
C ARG A 103 -9.87 6.75 -5.86
N PHE A 104 -9.47 5.92 -4.89
CA PHE A 104 -8.06 5.69 -4.59
C PHE A 104 -7.31 5.07 -5.77
N LEU A 105 -7.88 4.04 -6.41
CA LEU A 105 -7.26 3.40 -7.57
C LEU A 105 -7.16 4.36 -8.77
N THR A 106 -8.17 5.21 -8.97
CA THR A 106 -8.15 6.24 -10.02
C THR A 106 -7.06 7.27 -9.76
N ASP A 107 -6.92 7.75 -8.52
CA ASP A 107 -5.88 8.69 -8.14
C ASP A 107 -4.48 8.04 -8.28
N LEU A 108 -4.33 6.78 -7.86
CA LEU A 108 -3.08 6.02 -7.93
C LEU A 108 -2.64 5.80 -9.38
N GLU A 109 -3.55 5.52 -10.32
CA GLU A 109 -3.22 5.33 -11.73
C GLU A 109 -2.42 6.50 -12.33
N HIS A 110 -2.61 7.71 -11.81
CA HIS A 110 -1.88 8.90 -12.27
C HIS A 110 -0.44 9.01 -11.78
N VAL A 111 -0.08 8.28 -10.71
CA VAL A 111 1.21 8.43 -10.01
C VAL A 111 1.88 7.08 -9.71
N VAL A 112 1.33 5.98 -10.23
CA VAL A 112 1.74 4.61 -9.85
C VAL A 112 3.21 4.35 -10.16
N ASP A 113 3.70 4.78 -11.33
CA ASP A 113 5.09 4.59 -11.73
C ASP A 113 6.05 5.31 -10.75
N ASP A 114 5.81 6.60 -10.49
CA ASP A 114 6.60 7.40 -9.53
C ASP A 114 6.54 6.82 -8.10
N VAL A 115 5.38 6.30 -7.69
CA VAL A 115 5.21 5.65 -6.38
C VAL A 115 6.11 4.41 -6.29
N PHE A 116 6.10 3.54 -7.29
CA PHE A 116 6.93 2.34 -7.29
C PHE A 116 8.43 2.67 -7.39
N ASP A 117 8.81 3.67 -8.19
CA ASP A 117 10.21 4.13 -8.26
C ASP A 117 10.72 4.55 -6.88
N ARG A 118 9.93 5.33 -6.12
CA ARG A 118 10.29 5.73 -4.75
C ARG A 118 10.40 4.55 -3.79
N LEU A 119 9.55 3.53 -3.93
CA LEU A 119 9.66 2.32 -3.10
C LEU A 119 10.95 1.55 -3.39
N VAL A 120 11.32 1.46 -4.67
CA VAL A 120 12.59 0.82 -5.09
C VAL A 120 13.79 1.62 -4.56
N GLU A 121 13.77 2.95 -4.66
CA GLU A 121 14.82 3.80 -4.09
C GLU A 121 14.95 3.62 -2.57
N GLN A 122 13.83 3.58 -1.84
CA GLN A 122 13.84 3.30 -0.40
C GLN A 122 14.41 1.92 -0.08
N ALA A 123 14.08 0.90 -0.87
CA ALA A 123 14.57 -0.45 -0.69
C ALA A 123 16.08 -0.56 -0.97
N ALA A 124 16.56 0.10 -2.03
CA ALA A 124 17.97 0.09 -2.43
C ALA A 124 18.89 0.93 -1.52
N ALA A 125 18.33 1.89 -0.78
CA ALA A 125 19.08 2.70 0.19
C ALA A 125 19.34 2.01 1.54
N ARG A 126 18.85 0.78 1.72
CA ARG A 126 19.00 -0.04 2.93
C ARG A 126 19.99 -1.17 2.72
#